data_AF-A0A256A827-F1
#
_entry.id   AF-A0A256A827-F1
#
_cell.length_a   1.000
_cell.length_b   1.000
_cell.length_c   1.000
_cell.angle_alpha   90.00
_cell.angle_beta   90.00
_cell.angle_gamma   90.00
#
_symmetry.space_group_name_H-M   'P 1'
#
loop_
_entity.id
_entity.type
_entity.pdbx_description
1 polymer ?
#
loop_
_entity_poly.entity_id
_entity_poly.type
_entity_poly.pdbx_seq_one_letter_code
_entity_poly.pdbx_strand_id
1 'polypeptide(L)'
;MFVVYLGEGESFVTTLIDYYGIPDRYNYPGWQASKQIPDRCVRMDFLEQEMLMDIETNLRQRFLPYYQLHEFEGLLFNNIASFEATFEPSEFKDKRELISILNQYHNPELINDNPNTAPSKRLDRLIEGYNKIVYGSILAENIGMHNLRHKSPRFNNWIHKLENI
;
A
#
# COMPACT_ATOMS: atom_id res chain seq x y z
N MET A 1 19.38 8.18 4.76
CA MET A 1 18.69 7.52 5.89
C MET A 1 18.82 6.00 5.82
N PHE A 2 18.49 5.33 4.71
CA PHE A 2 18.59 3.87 4.59
C PHE A 2 20.03 3.31 4.56
N VAL A 3 21.00 4.09 4.09
CA VAL A 3 22.42 3.70 3.98
C VAL A 3 23.05 3.33 5.33
N VAL A 4 22.61 3.96 6.42
CA VAL A 4 23.12 3.66 7.77
C VAL A 4 22.77 2.22 8.17
N TYR A 5 21.51 1.81 7.99
CA TYR A 5 21.04 0.47 8.32
C TYR A 5 21.61 -0.60 7.37
N LEU A 6 21.81 -0.26 6.09
CA LEU A 6 22.45 -1.16 5.13
C LEU A 6 23.94 -1.39 5.44
N GLY A 7 24.58 -0.52 6.21
CA GLY A 7 25.96 -0.69 6.70
C GLY A 7 26.08 -1.58 7.94
N GLU A 8 24.96 -1.92 8.60
CA GLU A 8 24.95 -2.73 9.81
C GLU A 8 24.87 -4.23 9.48
N GLY A 9 26.05 -4.86 9.41
CA GLY A 9 26.17 -6.31 9.23
C GLY A 9 25.63 -6.79 7.88
N GLU A 10 24.83 -7.87 7.93
CA GLU A 10 24.18 -8.50 6.77
C GLU A 10 22.68 -8.19 6.69
N SER A 11 22.28 -7.01 7.14
CA SER A 11 20.88 -6.61 7.17
C SER A 11 20.33 -6.33 5.77
N PHE A 12 19.09 -6.77 5.54
CA PHE A 12 18.30 -6.38 4.38
C PHE A 12 17.31 -5.29 4.78
N VAL A 13 17.16 -4.27 3.93
CA VAL A 13 16.28 -3.13 4.16
C VAL A 13 15.23 -3.07 3.07
N THR A 14 13.98 -2.84 3.47
CA THR A 14 12.87 -2.59 2.56
C THR A 14 12.06 -1.39 3.04
N THR A 15 11.09 -0.96 2.24
CA THR A 15 10.20 0.16 2.58
C THR A 15 8.73 -0.24 2.45
N LEU A 16 7.86 0.44 3.18
CA LEU A 16 6.42 0.43 2.99
C LEU A 16 5.95 1.88 3.13
N ILE A 17 6.04 2.64 2.05
CA ILE A 17 5.79 4.09 2.04
C ILE A 17 4.57 4.37 1.17
N ASP A 18 3.61 5.14 1.68
CA ASP A 18 2.50 5.68 0.89
C ASP A 18 3.02 6.72 -0.10
N TYR A 19 2.91 6.42 -1.40
CA TYR A 19 3.33 7.29 -2.48
C TYR A 19 2.62 8.66 -2.48
N TYR A 20 1.32 8.72 -2.18
CA TYR A 20 0.57 9.99 -2.21
C TYR A 20 0.85 10.87 -0.99
N GLY A 21 1.37 10.29 0.09
CA GLY A 21 1.83 11.01 1.26
C GLY A 21 3.14 11.76 1.05
N ILE A 22 3.84 11.58 -0.08
CA ILE A 22 5.15 12.17 -0.35
C ILE A 22 5.01 13.57 -0.98
N PRO A 23 5.42 14.64 -0.28
CA PRO A 23 5.45 15.99 -0.82
C PRO A 23 6.51 16.16 -1.92
N ASP A 24 6.15 16.88 -2.98
CA ASP A 24 7.03 17.21 -4.10
C ASP A 24 8.37 17.84 -3.69
N ARG A 25 8.38 18.61 -2.60
CA ARG A 25 9.59 19.28 -2.09
C ARG A 25 10.71 18.32 -1.68
N TYR A 26 10.41 17.05 -1.40
CA TYR A 26 11.45 16.07 -1.05
C TYR A 26 12.25 15.62 -2.26
N ASN A 27 11.71 15.79 -3.48
CA ASN A 27 12.40 15.61 -4.75
C ASN A 27 13.30 14.36 -4.77
N TYR A 28 12.72 13.21 -4.42
CA TYR A 28 13.41 11.92 -4.44
C TYR A 28 13.99 11.59 -5.83
N PRO A 29 14.96 10.68 -5.92
CA PRO A 29 15.49 10.22 -7.20
C PRO A 29 14.38 9.85 -8.19
N GLY A 30 14.49 10.33 -9.43
CA GLY A 30 13.48 10.11 -10.47
C GLY A 30 12.15 10.87 -10.31
N TRP A 31 11.92 11.63 -9.24
CA TRP A 31 10.57 12.14 -8.91
C TRP A 31 9.92 12.97 -10.03
N GLN A 32 10.62 13.97 -10.59
CA GLN A 32 10.05 14.80 -11.67
C GLN A 32 9.84 14.01 -12.96
N ALA A 33 10.76 13.10 -13.31
CA ALA A 33 10.63 12.26 -14.49
C ALA A 33 9.43 11.30 -14.36
N SER A 34 9.21 10.76 -13.16
CA SER A 34 8.11 9.84 -12.87
C SER A 34 6.73 10.45 -13.17
N LYS A 35 6.57 11.77 -13.02
CA LYS A 35 5.30 12.47 -13.28
C LYS A 35 4.84 12.36 -14.74
N GLN A 36 5.77 12.10 -15.66
CA GLN A 36 5.48 11.90 -17.07
C GLN A 36 5.04 10.48 -17.42
N ILE A 37 5.13 9.53 -16.48
CA ILE A 37 4.71 8.13 -16.68
C ILE A 37 3.23 8.04 -16.29
N PRO A 38 2.27 7.88 -17.23
CA PRO A 38 0.84 7.95 -16.91
C PRO A 38 0.36 6.72 -16.14
N ASP A 39 0.89 5.55 -16.47
CA ASP A 39 0.58 4.30 -15.76
C ASP A 39 1.18 4.34 -14.36
N ARG A 40 0.31 4.22 -13.35
CA ARG A 40 0.70 4.34 -11.95
C ARG A 40 1.58 3.18 -11.49
N CYS A 41 1.34 1.96 -11.97
CA CYS A 41 2.15 0.80 -11.62
C CYS A 41 3.55 0.94 -12.22
N VAL A 42 3.64 1.29 -13.50
CA VAL A 42 4.93 1.54 -14.18
C VAL A 42 5.68 2.69 -13.52
N ARG A 43 4.97 3.74 -13.08
CA ARG A 43 5.56 4.85 -12.34
C ARG A 43 6.19 4.39 -11.02
N MET A 44 5.51 3.52 -10.28
CA MET A 44 6.04 3.01 -9.02
C MET A 44 7.28 2.16 -9.27
N ASP A 45 7.26 1.28 -10.28
CA ASP A 45 8.42 0.46 -10.65
C ASP A 45 9.62 1.34 -11.03
N PHE A 46 9.37 2.42 -11.79
CA PHE A 46 10.40 3.40 -12.13
C PHE A 46 10.99 4.08 -10.88
N LEU A 47 10.14 4.56 -9.96
CA LEU A 47 10.61 5.22 -8.74
C LEU A 47 11.37 4.26 -7.82
N GLU A 48 10.91 3.03 -7.66
CA GLU A 48 11.59 1.99 -6.89
C GLU A 48 12.98 1.69 -7.49
N GLN A 49 13.07 1.63 -8.83
CA GLN A 49 14.35 1.44 -9.52
C GLN A 49 15.30 2.63 -9.32
N GLU A 50 14.82 3.86 -9.40
CA GLU A 50 15.61 5.07 -9.17
C GLU A 50 16.11 5.14 -7.72
N MET A 51 15.28 4.76 -6.76
CA MET A 51 15.70 4.61 -5.35
C MET A 51 16.81 3.57 -5.20
N LEU A 52 16.69 2.42 -5.87
CA LEU A 52 17.72 1.38 -5.82
C LEU A 52 19.05 1.86 -6.42
N MET A 53 19.00 2.61 -7.52
CA MET A 53 20.20 3.12 -8.20
C MET A 53 20.92 4.20 -7.39
N ASP A 54 20.20 4.94 -6.55
CA ASP A 54 20.77 5.94 -5.63
C ASP A 54 21.54 5.31 -4.44
N ILE A 55 21.37 4.01 -4.19
CA ILE A 55 22.15 3.26 -3.19
C ILE A 55 23.51 2.84 -3.75
N GLU A 56 24.54 2.84 -2.89
CA GLU A 56 25.89 2.36 -3.22
C GLU A 56 25.87 0.93 -3.79
N THR A 57 26.61 0.69 -4.87
CA THR A 57 26.54 -0.55 -5.66
C THR A 57 26.70 -1.84 -4.84
N ASN A 58 27.60 -1.84 -3.85
CA ASN A 58 27.85 -2.99 -2.95
C ASN A 58 26.69 -3.25 -1.97
N LEU A 59 25.83 -2.26 -1.72
CA LEU A 59 24.69 -2.36 -0.79
C LEU A 59 23.36 -2.64 -1.50
N ARG A 60 23.27 -2.42 -2.82
CA ARG A 60 22.02 -2.55 -3.60
C ARG A 60 21.36 -3.92 -3.46
N GLN A 61 22.13 -4.99 -3.42
CA GLN A 61 21.58 -6.35 -3.27
C GLN A 61 20.83 -6.56 -1.95
N ARG A 62 21.09 -5.72 -0.95
CA ARG A 62 20.44 -5.76 0.36
C ARG A 62 19.31 -4.75 0.51
N PHE A 63 18.98 -4.01 -0.54
CA PHE A 63 17.92 -3.01 -0.54
C PHE A 63 16.79 -3.41 -1.49
N LEU A 64 15.59 -3.54 -0.95
CA LEU A 64 14.37 -3.81 -1.70
C LEU A 64 13.39 -2.63 -1.55
N PRO A 65 13.45 -1.60 -2.41
CA PRO A 65 12.49 -0.51 -2.34
C PRO A 65 11.09 -0.98 -2.71
N TYR A 66 10.11 -0.40 -2.02
CA TYR A 66 8.69 -0.59 -2.31
C TYR A 66 7.87 0.64 -1.93
N TYR A 67 7.06 1.10 -2.88
CA TYR A 67 6.01 2.08 -2.65
C TYR A 67 4.65 1.40 -2.63
N GLN A 68 3.90 1.64 -1.55
CA GLN A 68 2.48 1.38 -1.55
C GLN A 68 1.82 2.48 -2.39
N LEU A 69 1.18 2.09 -3.49
CA LEU A 69 0.59 3.06 -4.42
C LEU A 69 -0.43 3.96 -3.73
N HIS A 70 -1.15 3.48 -2.72
CA HIS A 70 -2.10 4.25 -1.92
C HIS A 70 -1.82 4.04 -0.42
N GLU A 71 -2.73 4.48 0.45
CA GLU A 71 -2.65 4.17 1.87
C GLU A 71 -2.74 2.66 2.12
N PHE A 72 -2.25 2.20 3.28
CA PHE A 72 -2.38 0.81 3.73
C PHE A 72 -3.83 0.33 3.70
N GLU A 73 -4.77 1.20 4.07
CA GLU A 73 -6.21 0.98 4.07
C GLU A 73 -6.74 0.57 2.68
N GLY A 74 -6.04 0.92 1.60
CA GLY A 74 -6.34 0.43 0.26
C GLY A 74 -6.35 -1.10 0.20
N LEU A 75 -5.37 -1.76 0.83
CA LEU A 75 -5.27 -3.22 0.87
C LEU A 75 -6.45 -3.88 1.60
N LEU A 76 -7.13 -3.14 2.49
CA LEU A 76 -8.24 -3.65 3.28
C LEU A 76 -9.53 -3.80 2.47
N PHE A 77 -9.64 -3.19 1.28
CA PHE A 77 -10.77 -3.35 0.36
C PHE A 77 -10.72 -4.71 -0.38
N ASN A 78 -10.70 -5.79 0.39
CA ASN A 78 -10.46 -7.13 -0.10
C ASN A 78 -11.76 -7.92 -0.33
N ASN A 79 -12.50 -8.20 0.74
CA ASN A 79 -13.73 -9.00 0.71
C ASN A 79 -14.70 -8.53 1.81
N ILE A 80 -16.01 -8.71 1.58
CA ILE A 80 -17.04 -8.24 2.52
C ILE A 80 -17.08 -9.06 3.82
N ALA A 81 -16.71 -10.35 3.76
CA ALA A 81 -16.77 -11.26 4.90
C ALA A 81 -15.85 -10.78 6.04
N SER A 82 -14.66 -10.27 5.73
CA SER A 82 -13.75 -9.70 6.74
C SER A 82 -14.34 -8.47 7.42
N PHE A 83 -15.12 -7.64 6.71
CA PHE A 83 -15.82 -6.51 7.32
C PHE A 83 -16.98 -6.99 8.20
N GLU A 84 -17.78 -7.95 7.73
CA GLU A 84 -18.90 -8.53 8.49
C GLU A 84 -18.45 -9.30 9.74
N ALA A 85 -17.24 -9.84 9.73
CA ALA A 85 -16.62 -10.46 10.91
C ALA A 85 -16.06 -9.43 11.90
N THR A 86 -15.83 -8.18 11.46
CA THR A 86 -15.20 -7.12 12.26
C THR A 86 -16.23 -6.15 12.85
N PHE A 87 -17.32 -5.88 12.12
CA PHE A 87 -18.30 -4.85 12.45
C PHE A 87 -19.71 -5.42 12.53
N GLU A 88 -20.48 -4.90 13.48
CA GLU A 88 -21.91 -5.17 13.61
C GLU A 88 -22.71 -4.54 12.45
N PRO A 89 -23.86 -5.12 12.04
CA PRO A 89 -24.68 -4.57 10.96
C PRO A 89 -25.06 -3.10 11.14
N SER A 90 -25.23 -2.65 12.39
CA SER A 90 -25.56 -1.26 12.74
C SER A 90 -24.40 -0.29 12.55
N GLU A 91 -23.15 -0.76 12.55
CA GLU A 91 -21.96 0.09 12.38
C GLU A 91 -21.71 0.42 10.90
N PHE A 92 -22.36 -0.27 9.97
CA PHE A 92 -22.28 0.07 8.55
C PHE A 92 -23.21 1.23 8.23
N LYS A 93 -22.64 2.42 8.02
CA LYS A 93 -23.38 3.61 7.55
C LYS A 93 -23.92 3.41 6.14
N ASP A 94 -23.14 2.77 5.26
CA ASP A 94 -23.60 2.33 3.93
C ASP A 94 -22.90 1.05 3.46
N LYS A 95 -23.46 -0.10 3.87
CA LYS A 95 -22.95 -1.42 3.46
C LYS A 95 -23.05 -1.67 1.95
N ARG A 96 -24.08 -1.11 1.29
CA ARG A 96 -24.30 -1.33 -0.15
C ARG A 96 -23.20 -0.65 -0.95
N GLU A 97 -22.82 0.56 -0.56
CA GLU A 97 -21.70 1.24 -1.18
C GLU A 97 -20.37 0.52 -0.95
N LEU A 98 -20.10 0.02 0.26
CA LEU A 98 -18.90 -0.78 0.53
C LEU A 98 -18.81 -2.00 -0.40
N ILE A 99 -19.89 -2.76 -0.55
CA ILE A 99 -19.96 -3.90 -1.48
C ILE A 99 -19.74 -3.45 -2.92
N SER A 100 -20.34 -2.32 -3.33
CA SER A 100 -20.13 -1.76 -4.66
C SER A 100 -18.65 -1.45 -4.94
N ILE A 101 -17.95 -0.83 -3.98
CA ILE A 101 -16.52 -0.54 -4.09
C ILE A 101 -15.71 -1.84 -4.18
N LEU A 102 -15.99 -2.81 -3.31
CA LEU A 102 -15.30 -4.11 -3.31
C LEU A 102 -15.41 -4.85 -4.65
N ASN A 103 -16.58 -4.73 -5.32
CA ASN A 103 -16.85 -5.34 -6.62
C ASN A 103 -16.29 -4.55 -7.80
N GLN A 104 -16.22 -3.22 -7.68
CA GLN A 104 -15.67 -2.36 -8.73
C GLN A 104 -14.16 -2.58 -8.91
N TYR A 105 -13.43 -2.79 -7.81
CA TYR A 105 -11.98 -2.89 -7.82
C TYR A 105 -11.51 -4.33 -7.60
N HIS A 106 -11.24 -5.02 -8.70
CA HIS A 106 -10.59 -6.34 -8.69
C HIS A 106 -9.17 -6.28 -8.11
N ASN A 107 -8.44 -5.17 -8.37
CA ASN A 107 -7.20 -4.83 -7.72
C ASN A 107 -7.43 -3.60 -6.81
N PRO A 108 -7.40 -3.75 -5.47
CA PRO A 108 -7.68 -2.68 -4.55
C PRO A 108 -6.53 -1.66 -4.47
N GLU A 109 -5.34 -2.00 -4.97
CA GLU A 109 -4.21 -1.06 -5.09
C GLU A 109 -4.48 0.08 -6.08
N LEU A 110 -5.56 0.01 -6.86
CA LEU A 110 -5.99 1.05 -7.78
C LEU A 110 -7.15 1.90 -7.22
N ILE A 111 -7.58 1.66 -5.97
CA ILE A 111 -8.62 2.44 -5.30
C ILE A 111 -8.06 3.82 -4.93
N ASN A 112 -8.14 4.77 -5.86
CA ASN A 112 -8.00 6.20 -5.57
C ASN A 112 -8.47 7.08 -6.73
N ASP A 113 -9.30 8.07 -6.39
CA ASP A 113 -9.79 9.10 -7.33
C ASP A 113 -9.58 10.56 -6.86
N ASN A 114 -9.17 10.84 -5.61
CA ASN A 114 -8.81 12.19 -5.09
C ASN A 114 -8.60 12.17 -3.55
N PRO A 115 -8.08 13.27 -2.92
CA PRO A 115 -7.91 13.36 -1.47
C PRO A 115 -9.19 13.16 -0.63
N ASN A 116 -10.37 13.42 -1.18
CA ASN A 116 -11.65 13.21 -0.48
C ASN A 116 -12.17 11.77 -0.62
N THR A 117 -11.57 10.96 -1.50
CA THR A 117 -11.94 9.56 -1.76
C THR A 117 -10.78 8.59 -1.51
N ALA A 118 -9.78 9.02 -0.73
CA ALA A 118 -8.70 8.17 -0.25
C ALA A 118 -9.26 6.96 0.53
N PRO A 119 -8.57 5.80 0.52
CA PRO A 119 -9.05 4.58 1.18
C PRO A 119 -9.46 4.78 2.64
N SER A 120 -8.64 5.46 3.44
CA SER A 120 -8.96 5.74 4.85
C SER A 120 -10.25 6.57 4.99
N LYS A 121 -10.44 7.58 4.13
CA LYS A 121 -11.64 8.43 4.10
C LYS A 121 -12.90 7.71 3.69
N ARG A 122 -12.78 6.71 2.81
CA ARG A 122 -13.90 5.82 2.48
C ARG A 122 -14.31 5.02 3.72
N LEU A 123 -13.36 4.43 4.44
CA LEU A 123 -13.65 3.67 5.66
C LEU A 123 -14.25 4.54 6.77
N ASP A 124 -13.67 5.72 7.05
CA ASP A 124 -14.20 6.71 8.01
C ASP A 124 -15.67 7.06 7.75
N ARG A 125 -16.04 7.16 6.46
CA ARG A 125 -17.40 7.51 6.04
C ARG A 125 -18.36 6.33 6.03
N LEU A 126 -17.89 5.14 5.66
CA LEU A 126 -18.73 3.95 5.48
C LEU A 126 -19.00 3.20 6.78
N ILE A 127 -18.11 3.35 7.76
CA ILE A 127 -18.15 2.64 9.04
C ILE A 127 -18.28 3.65 10.19
N GLU A 128 -19.18 3.40 11.11
CA GLU A 128 -19.33 4.17 12.34
C GLU A 128 -18.18 3.89 13.30
N GLY A 129 -17.63 4.94 13.91
CA GLY A 129 -16.54 4.80 14.88
C GLY A 129 -15.22 4.28 14.31
N TYR A 130 -15.04 4.22 12.98
CA TYR A 130 -13.82 3.68 12.38
C TYR A 130 -12.57 4.41 12.90
N ASN A 131 -11.69 3.63 13.51
CA ASN A 131 -10.36 4.02 13.95
C ASN A 131 -9.32 3.24 13.16
N LYS A 132 -8.58 3.94 12.28
CA LYS A 132 -7.60 3.31 11.39
C LYS A 132 -6.50 2.50 12.07
N ILE A 133 -6.11 2.89 13.29
CA ILE A 133 -5.05 2.19 14.03
C ILE A 133 -5.57 0.83 14.50
N VAL A 134 -6.76 0.81 15.12
CA VAL A 134 -7.35 -0.40 15.71
C VAL A 134 -7.92 -1.31 14.63
N TYR A 135 -8.80 -0.78 13.79
CA TYR A 135 -9.51 -1.60 12.81
C TYR A 135 -8.68 -1.90 11.58
N GLY A 136 -7.64 -1.11 11.28
CA GLY A 136 -6.71 -1.41 10.20
C GLY A 136 -6.01 -2.75 10.41
N SER A 137 -5.48 -2.99 11.61
CA SER A 137 -4.83 -4.27 11.94
C SER A 137 -5.82 -5.42 12.03
N ILE A 138 -6.99 -5.21 12.66
CA ILE A 138 -8.01 -6.26 12.80
C ILE A 138 -8.54 -6.70 11.43
N LEU A 139 -8.82 -5.76 10.53
CA LEU A 139 -9.25 -6.09 9.16
C LEU A 139 -8.15 -6.84 8.41
N ALA A 140 -6.89 -6.39 8.49
CA ALA A 140 -5.79 -7.07 7.83
C ALA A 140 -5.62 -8.51 8.33
N GLU A 141 -5.76 -8.73 9.63
CA GLU A 141 -5.75 -10.06 10.25
C GLU A 141 -6.92 -10.93 9.74
N ASN A 142 -8.14 -10.39 9.76
CA ASN A 142 -9.35 -11.09 9.30
C ASN A 142 -9.36 -11.36 7.79
N ILE A 143 -8.69 -10.54 6.98
CA ILE A 143 -8.49 -10.79 5.55
C ILE A 143 -7.48 -11.92 5.36
N GLY A 144 -6.39 -11.87 6.13
CA GLY A 144 -5.30 -12.82 6.07
C GLY A 144 -4.35 -12.60 4.89
N MET A 145 -3.09 -13.00 5.08
CA MET A 145 -2.00 -12.75 4.14
C MET A 145 -2.27 -13.34 2.74
N HIS A 146 -2.88 -14.52 2.66
CA HIS A 146 -3.24 -15.15 1.39
C HIS A 146 -4.14 -14.24 0.54
N ASN A 147 -5.21 -13.70 1.12
CA ASN A 147 -6.18 -12.90 0.39
C ASN A 147 -5.63 -11.50 0.07
N LEU A 148 -4.85 -10.91 0.99
CA LEU A 148 -4.15 -9.65 0.74
C LEU A 148 -3.26 -9.75 -0.49
N ARG A 149 -2.43 -10.80 -0.55
CA ARG A 149 -1.54 -11.10 -1.68
C ARG A 149 -2.32 -11.39 -2.97
N HIS A 150 -3.33 -12.26 -2.91
CA HIS A 150 -4.07 -12.67 -4.09
C HIS A 150 -4.73 -11.48 -4.81
N LYS A 151 -5.27 -10.52 -4.05
CA LYS A 151 -5.99 -9.38 -4.64
C LYS A 151 -5.08 -8.19 -4.98
N SER A 152 -3.87 -8.12 -4.42
CA SER A 152 -2.97 -6.95 -4.49
C SER A 152 -1.63 -7.33 -5.14
N PRO A 153 -1.51 -7.26 -6.48
CA PRO A 153 -0.33 -7.72 -7.21
C PRO A 153 0.99 -7.08 -6.80
N ARG A 154 1.05 -5.76 -6.56
CA ARG A 154 2.32 -5.12 -6.17
C ARG A 154 2.74 -5.55 -4.78
N PHE A 155 1.81 -5.54 -3.83
CA PHE A 155 2.03 -6.05 -2.48
C PHE A 155 2.48 -7.51 -2.50
N ASN A 156 1.84 -8.37 -3.31
CA ASN A 156 2.27 -9.76 -3.45
C ASN A 156 3.69 -9.89 -4.02
N ASN A 157 4.02 -9.12 -5.05
CA ASN A 157 5.36 -9.15 -5.63
C ASN A 157 6.42 -8.69 -4.62
N TRP A 158 6.11 -7.70 -3.79
CA TRP A 158 6.98 -7.24 -2.72
C TRP A 158 7.18 -8.32 -1.65
N ILE A 159 6.10 -8.91 -1.13
CA ILE A 159 6.19 -10.01 -0.16
C ILE A 159 6.94 -11.21 -0.75
N HIS A 160 6.69 -11.57 -2.00
CA HIS A 160 7.39 -12.67 -2.66
C HIS A 160 8.90 -12.42 -2.74
N LYS A 161 9.34 -11.20 -3.05
CA LYS A 161 10.76 -10.85 -3.03
C LYS A 161 11.33 -10.98 -1.61
N LEU A 162 10.61 -10.50 -0.59
CA LEU A 162 11.03 -10.61 0.82
C LEU A 162 11.17 -12.07 1.30
N GLU A 163 10.26 -12.96 0.88
CA GLU A 163 10.29 -14.39 1.21
C GLU A 163 11.46 -15.14 0.55
N ASN A 164 12.13 -14.54 -0.45
CA ASN A 164 13.24 -15.12 -1.20
C ASN A 164 14.57 -14.37 -0.98
N ILE A 165 14.67 -13.61 0.11
CA ILE A 165 15.92 -12.99 0.57
C ILE A 165 16.80 -14.02 1.27
#